data_AF-A0A4Y1QWR1-F1
#
_entry.id   AF-A0A4Y1QWR1-F1
#
_cell.length_a   1.000
_cell.length_b   1.000
_cell.length_c   1.000
_cell.angle_alpha   90.00
_cell.angle_beta   90.00
_cell.angle_gamma   90.00
#
_symmetry.space_group_name_H-M   'P 1'
#
loop_
_entity.id
_entity.type
_entity.pdbx_description
1 polymer ?
#
loop_
_entity_poly.entity_id
_entity_poly.type
_entity_poly.pdbx_seq_one_letter_code
_entity_poly.pdbx_strand_id
1 'polypeptide(L)'
;MGTSLAAKFLRANGITLFKVRDETVNLLGKSDLYFFSPEHPPLTEPAQRALDWAVDQKLKSGENGEITVTHLLLGIWSEKESAGHKILASLGFDEEKAKELSKSEVILHMVYVEETALSSTKT
;
A
#
# COMPACT_ATOMS: atom_id res chain seq x y z
N MET A 1 -14.73 -4.75 5.20
CA MET A 1 -14.06 -3.43 5.07
C MET A 1 -12.61 -3.61 5.44
N GLY A 2 -11.66 -3.01 4.70
CA GLY A 2 -10.23 -3.11 5.06
C GLY A 2 -9.98 -2.53 6.45
N THR A 3 -9.23 -3.27 7.28
CA THR A 3 -8.96 -2.97 8.70
C THR A 3 -7.50 -2.61 8.98
N SER A 4 -6.61 -2.74 7.99
CA SER A 4 -5.19 -2.41 8.12
C SER A 4 -4.97 -0.91 8.35
N LEU A 5 -3.78 -0.56 8.86
CA LEU A 5 -3.33 0.82 9.04
C LEU A 5 -3.48 1.63 7.75
N ALA A 6 -2.92 1.14 6.64
CA ALA A 6 -3.05 1.75 5.32
C ALA A 6 -4.50 1.93 4.87
N ALA A 7 -5.37 0.93 5.07
CA ALA A 7 -6.78 1.03 4.70
C ALA A 7 -7.53 2.10 5.52
N LYS A 8 -7.22 2.22 6.82
CA LYS A 8 -7.76 3.27 7.69
C LYS A 8 -7.23 4.64 7.28
N PHE A 9 -5.94 4.74 6.97
CA PHE A 9 -5.27 5.97 6.54
C PHE A 9 -5.86 6.52 5.23
N LEU A 10 -6.02 5.68 4.21
CA LEU A 10 -6.66 6.07 2.95
C LEU A 10 -8.07 6.60 3.18
N ARG A 11 -8.87 5.91 4.00
CA ARG A 11 -10.25 6.33 4.31
C ARG A 11 -10.30 7.66 5.07
N ALA A 12 -9.42 7.84 6.05
CA ALA A 12 -9.31 9.10 6.80
C ALA A 12 -8.96 10.28 5.89
N ASN A 13 -8.19 10.02 4.83
CA ASN A 13 -7.85 11.00 3.78
C ASN A 13 -8.86 11.05 2.62
N GLY A 14 -10.05 10.47 2.79
CA GLY A 14 -11.13 10.55 1.81
C GLY A 14 -10.93 9.71 0.55
N ILE A 15 -9.93 8.82 0.51
CA ILE A 15 -9.65 7.86 -0.56
C ILE A 15 -10.38 6.56 -0.24
N THR A 16 -11.48 6.30 -0.97
CA THR A 16 -12.36 5.15 -0.72
C THR A 16 -12.34 4.17 -1.89
N LEU A 17 -12.76 2.93 -1.65
CA LEU A 17 -12.86 1.90 -2.70
C LEU A 17 -13.71 2.36 -3.89
N PHE A 18 -14.79 3.10 -3.64
CA PHE A 18 -15.67 3.61 -4.70
C PHE A 18 -14.95 4.64 -5.56
N LYS A 19 -14.29 5.64 -4.93
CA LYS A 19 -13.50 6.64 -5.67
C LYS A 19 -12.35 6.02 -6.45
N VAL A 20 -11.64 5.06 -5.86
CA VAL A 20 -10.57 4.33 -6.56
C VAL A 20 -11.12 3.59 -7.77
N ARG A 21 -12.27 2.91 -7.65
CA ARG A 21 -12.90 2.22 -8.79
C ARG A 21 -13.34 3.18 -9.89
N ASP A 22 -14.00 4.27 -9.52
CA ASP A 22 -14.46 5.28 -10.49
C ASP A 22 -13.27 5.87 -11.24
N GLU A 23 -12.19 6.19 -10.52
CA GLU A 23 -10.98 6.73 -11.11
C GLU A 23 -10.22 5.71 -11.96
N THR A 24 -10.20 4.43 -11.57
CA THR A 24 -9.67 3.36 -12.42
C THR A 24 -10.41 3.30 -13.76
N VAL A 25 -11.74 3.40 -13.75
CA VAL A 25 -12.54 3.40 -14.99
C VAL A 25 -12.29 4.67 -15.80
N ASN A 26 -12.13 5.83 -15.14
CA ASN A 26 -11.80 7.08 -15.82
C ASN A 26 -10.44 7.01 -16.53
N LEU A 27 -9.43 6.46 -15.86
CA LEU A 27 -8.05 6.41 -16.36
C LEU A 27 -7.82 5.30 -17.39
N LEU A 28 -8.32 4.08 -17.13
CA LEU A 28 -8.04 2.89 -17.93
C LEU A 28 -9.19 2.50 -18.86
N GLY A 29 -10.36 3.11 -18.71
CA GLY A 29 -11.57 2.72 -19.42
C GLY A 29 -12.26 1.50 -18.79
N LYS A 30 -13.40 1.13 -19.35
CA LYS A 30 -14.08 -0.15 -19.03
C LYS A 30 -13.46 -1.26 -19.87
N SER A 31 -13.33 -2.45 -19.28
CA SER A 31 -12.90 -3.63 -20.03
C SER A 31 -13.89 -3.96 -21.14
N ASP A 32 -13.38 -4.29 -22.34
CA ASP A 32 -14.22 -4.81 -23.42
C ASP A 32 -14.81 -6.17 -23.02
N LEU A 33 -16.11 -6.36 -23.31
CA LEU A 33 -16.84 -7.61 -23.03
C LEU A 33 -16.25 -8.84 -23.72
N TYR A 34 -15.37 -8.64 -24.71
CA TYR A 34 -14.73 -9.67 -25.51
C TYR A 34 -13.25 -9.89 -25.18
N PHE A 35 -12.71 -9.20 -24.16
CA PHE A 35 -11.35 -9.41 -23.71
C PHE A 35 -11.30 -10.59 -22.71
N PHE A 36 -10.92 -11.76 -23.20
CA PHE A 36 -10.64 -12.92 -22.36
C PHE A 36 -9.23 -12.78 -21.80
N SER A 37 -9.15 -12.26 -20.57
CA SER A 37 -7.90 -12.33 -19.83
C SER A 37 -7.51 -13.81 -19.65
N PRO A 38 -6.22 -14.18 -19.78
CA PRO A 38 -5.76 -15.53 -19.48
C PRO A 38 -6.26 -15.98 -18.10
N GLU A 39 -6.44 -17.28 -17.89
CA GLU A 39 -6.87 -17.84 -16.59
C GLU A 39 -5.97 -17.37 -15.43
N HIS A 40 -4.68 -17.18 -15.71
CA HIS A 40 -3.68 -16.63 -14.81
C HIS A 40 -2.92 -15.49 -15.49
N PRO A 41 -3.44 -14.24 -15.47
CA PRO A 41 -2.72 -13.12 -16.05
C PRO A 41 -1.44 -12.87 -15.24
N PRO A 42 -0.29 -12.66 -15.89
CA PRO A 42 0.92 -12.29 -15.18
C PRO A 42 0.76 -10.92 -14.53
N LEU A 43 1.62 -10.62 -13.55
CA LEU A 43 1.75 -9.27 -13.04
C LEU A 43 2.25 -8.35 -14.15
N THR A 44 1.71 -7.13 -14.19
CA THR A 44 2.30 -6.06 -15.01
C THR A 44 3.66 -5.68 -14.44
N GLU A 45 4.58 -5.23 -15.29
CA GLU A 45 5.91 -4.76 -14.86
C GLU A 45 5.88 -3.76 -13.68
N PRO A 46 5.01 -2.73 -13.64
CA PRO A 46 4.93 -1.84 -12.49
C PRO A 46 4.43 -2.53 -11.21
N ALA A 47 3.54 -3.53 -11.33
CA ALA A 47 3.06 -4.27 -10.17
C ALA A 47 4.17 -5.15 -9.58
N GLN A 48 5.01 -5.77 -10.42
CA GLN A 48 6.17 -6.52 -9.95
C GLN A 48 7.16 -5.59 -9.23
N ARG A 49 7.50 -4.44 -9.82
CA ARG A 49 8.41 -3.48 -9.18
C ARG A 49 7.86 -2.91 -7.87
N ALA A 50 6.56 -2.70 -7.76
CA ALA A 50 5.93 -2.30 -6.50
C ALA A 50 6.09 -3.37 -5.40
N LEU A 51 6.02 -4.66 -5.76
CA LEU A 51 6.30 -5.76 -4.83
C LEU A 51 7.78 -5.81 -4.45
N ASP A 52 8.67 -5.69 -5.44
CA ASP A 52 10.12 -5.69 -5.20
C ASP A 52 10.52 -4.54 -4.28
N TRP A 53 9.92 -3.35 -4.47
CA TRP A 53 10.08 -2.20 -3.60
C TRP A 53 9.62 -2.50 -2.16
N ALA A 54 8.45 -3.12 -2.01
CA ALA A 54 7.91 -3.49 -0.70
C ALA A 54 8.82 -4.48 0.05
N VAL A 55 9.38 -5.46 -0.67
CA VAL A 55 10.37 -6.41 -0.13
C VAL A 55 11.65 -5.67 0.29
N ASP A 56 12.19 -4.83 -0.59
CA ASP A 56 13.42 -4.07 -0.33
C ASP A 56 13.28 -3.15 0.89
N GLN A 57 12.15 -2.47 1.06
CA GLN A 57 11.91 -1.67 2.26
C GLN A 57 11.85 -2.49 3.53
N LYS A 58 11.22 -3.68 3.49
CA LYS A 58 11.18 -4.58 4.64
C LYS A 58 12.58 -5.08 5.01
N LEU A 59 13.40 -5.41 4.02
CA LEU A 59 14.80 -5.81 4.26
C LEU A 59 15.63 -4.65 4.84
N LYS A 60 15.42 -3.42 4.35
CA LYS A 60 16.11 -2.22 4.82
C LYS A 60 15.73 -1.79 6.24
N SER A 61 14.52 -2.10 6.71
CA SER A 61 14.14 -1.78 8.09
C SER A 61 14.94 -2.58 9.12
N GLY A 62 15.56 -3.70 8.71
CA GLY A 62 16.30 -4.60 9.61
C GLY A 62 15.41 -5.34 10.59
N GLU A 63 14.09 -5.23 10.45
CA GLU A 63 13.09 -5.84 11.31
C GLU A 63 12.62 -7.17 10.72
N ASN A 64 12.54 -8.21 11.55
CA ASN A 64 11.89 -9.45 11.15
C ASN A 64 10.37 -9.24 10.94
N GLY A 65 9.72 -10.13 10.19
CA GLY A 65 8.27 -10.15 10.01
C GLY A 65 7.82 -9.99 8.57
N GLU A 66 6.51 -9.77 8.39
CA GLU A 66 5.84 -9.82 7.10
C GLU A 66 5.85 -8.47 6.37
N ILE A 67 5.71 -8.52 5.04
CA ILE A 67 5.39 -7.35 4.22
C ILE A 67 3.96 -6.93 4.54
N THR A 68 3.77 -5.69 4.96
CA THR A 68 2.45 -5.18 5.35
C THR A 68 1.71 -4.53 4.18
N VAL A 69 0.42 -4.27 4.37
CA VAL A 69 -0.38 -3.50 3.40
C VAL A 69 0.18 -2.08 3.21
N THR A 70 0.88 -1.53 4.21
CA THR A 70 1.55 -0.23 4.10
C THR A 70 2.70 -0.28 3.12
N HIS A 71 3.56 -1.32 3.21
CA HIS A 71 4.63 -1.54 2.24
C HIS A 71 4.08 -1.65 0.82
N LEU A 72 2.98 -2.40 0.63
CA LEU A 72 2.34 -2.54 -0.69
C LEU A 72 1.80 -1.20 -1.22
N LEU A 73 1.12 -0.42 -0.38
CA LEU A 73 0.59 0.88 -0.77
C LEU A 73 1.71 1.87 -1.14
N LEU A 74 2.80 1.89 -0.36
CA LEU A 74 3.94 2.74 -0.63
C LEU A 74 4.73 2.27 -1.87
N GLY A 75 4.77 0.97 -2.15
CA GLY A 75 5.33 0.42 -3.39
C GLY A 75 4.51 0.81 -4.62
N ILE A 76 3.19 0.84 -4.52
CA ILE A 76 2.34 1.41 -5.59
C ILE A 76 2.64 2.91 -5.76
N TRP A 77 2.82 3.65 -4.66
CA TRP A 77 3.13 5.07 -4.69
C TRP A 77 4.53 5.37 -5.26
N SER A 78 5.51 4.47 -5.13
CA SER A 78 6.85 4.66 -5.69
C SER A 78 6.89 4.52 -7.21
N GLU A 79 5.96 3.76 -7.80
CA GLU A 79 5.87 3.54 -9.25
C GLU A 79 5.20 4.71 -9.97
N LYS A 80 5.91 5.85 -10.09
CA LYS A 80 5.39 7.15 -10.58
C LYS A 80 4.64 7.10 -11.91
N GLU A 81 5.07 6.23 -12.82
CA GLU A 81 4.44 6.09 -14.15
C GLU A 81 3.24 5.15 -14.18
N SER A 82 3.00 4.39 -13.11
CA SER A 82 1.94 3.41 -13.04
C SER A 82 0.55 4.03 -12.94
N ALA A 83 -0.46 3.28 -13.39
CA ALA A 83 -1.86 3.65 -13.19
C ALA A 83 -2.20 3.80 -11.70
N GLY A 84 -1.67 2.91 -10.85
CA GLY A 84 -1.90 2.97 -9.40
C GLY A 84 -1.41 4.28 -8.78
N HIS A 85 -0.21 4.73 -9.14
CA HIS A 85 0.30 6.02 -8.70
C HIS A 85 -0.57 7.19 -9.18
N LYS A 86 -0.94 7.20 -10.46
CA LYS A 86 -1.76 8.27 -11.07
C LYS A 86 -3.14 8.37 -10.40
N ILE A 87 -3.78 7.23 -10.12
CA ILE A 87 -5.07 7.16 -9.41
C ILE A 87 -4.93 7.67 -7.96
N LEU A 88 -3.89 7.25 -7.24
CA LEU A 88 -3.66 7.73 -5.88
C LEU A 88 -3.42 9.26 -5.87
N ALA A 89 -2.61 9.75 -6.79
CA ALA A 89 -2.31 11.18 -6.94
C ALA A 89 -3.56 12.00 -7.27
N SER A 90 -4.41 11.55 -8.22
CA SER A 90 -5.63 12.26 -8.58
C SER A 90 -6.67 12.28 -7.45
N LEU A 91 -6.64 11.29 -6.57
CA LEU A 91 -7.46 11.24 -5.35
C LEU A 91 -6.86 11.98 -4.16
N GLY A 92 -5.75 12.70 -4.36
CA GLY A 92 -5.13 13.55 -3.36
C GLY A 92 -4.18 12.81 -2.40
N PHE A 93 -3.71 11.62 -2.74
CA PHE A 93 -2.54 11.03 -2.08
C PHE A 93 -1.27 11.73 -2.60
N ASP A 94 -0.39 12.14 -1.70
CA ASP A 94 0.79 12.92 -2.02
C ASP A 94 2.00 12.45 -1.20
N GLU A 95 3.15 13.09 -1.42
CA GLU A 95 4.39 12.75 -0.75
C GLU A 95 4.36 13.04 0.76
N GLU A 96 3.57 14.01 1.21
CA GLU A 96 3.42 14.30 2.64
C GLU A 96 2.64 13.17 3.33
N LYS A 97 1.55 12.72 2.72
CA LYS A 97 0.75 11.58 3.18
C LYS A 97 1.54 10.28 3.13
N ALA A 98 2.37 10.06 2.11
CA ALA A 98 3.25 8.90 2.03
C ALA A 98 4.24 8.87 3.21
N LYS A 99 4.84 10.02 3.55
CA LYS A 99 5.75 10.17 4.70
C LYS A 99 5.05 10.03 6.04
N GLU A 100 3.82 10.54 6.16
CA GLU A 100 3.02 10.36 7.37
C GLU A 100 2.71 8.88 7.60
N LEU A 101 2.25 8.20 6.55
CA LEU A 101 1.92 6.79 6.61
C LEU A 101 3.14 5.92 6.97
N SER A 102 4.30 6.17 6.37
CA SER A 102 5.52 5.41 6.70
C SER A 102 5.96 5.59 8.16
N LYS A 103 5.84 6.82 8.72
CA LYS A 103 6.12 7.06 10.14
C LYS A 103 5.13 6.36 11.06
N SER A 104 3.84 6.35 10.68
CA SER A 104 2.80 5.72 11.49
C SER A 104 3.02 4.21 11.65
N GLU A 105 3.64 3.56 10.66
CA GLU A 105 4.03 2.15 10.72
C GLU A 105 5.19 1.93 11.71
N VAL A 106 6.22 2.78 11.67
CA VAL A 106 7.37 2.72 12.60
C VAL A 106 6.94 2.93 14.05
N ILE A 107 6.05 3.90 14.30
CA ILE A 107 5.54 4.18 15.65
C ILE A 107 4.76 2.97 16.18
N LEU A 108 3.90 2.36 15.35
CA LEU A 108 3.16 1.17 15.76
C LEU A 108 4.13 0.05 16.14
N HIS A 109 5.16 -0.19 15.32
CA HIS A 109 6.15 -1.22 15.60
C HIS A 109 6.94 -0.94 16.89
N MET A 110 7.41 0.29 17.12
CA MET A 110 8.08 0.67 18.38
C MET A 110 7.20 0.42 19.62
N VAL A 111 5.92 0.79 19.56
CA VAL A 111 4.99 0.56 20.68
C VAL A 111 4.81 -0.93 20.97
N TYR A 112 4.67 -1.77 19.92
CA TYR A 112 4.56 -3.22 20.08
C TYR A 112 5.84 -3.86 20.64
N VAL A 113 7.03 -3.38 20.24
CA VAL A 113 8.30 -3.86 20.78
C VAL A 113 8.45 -3.51 22.26
N GLU A 114 8.06 -2.29 22.67
CA GLU A 114 8.08 -1.91 24.09
C GLU A 114 7.11 -2.74 24.94
N GLU A 115 5.86 -2.95 24.48
CA GLU A 115 4.87 -3.76 25.21
C GLU A 115 5.33 -5.22 25.42
N THR A 116 5.96 -5.83 24.41
CA THR A 116 6.49 -7.20 24.49
C THR A 116 7.71 -7.31 25.42
N ALA A 117 8.58 -6.29 25.45
CA ALA A 117 9.69 -6.21 26.40
C ALA A 117 9.21 -6.04 27.86
N LEU A 118 8.18 -5.21 28.07
CA LEU A 118 7.54 -5.00 29.38
C LEU A 118 6.81 -6.25 29.89
N SER A 119 6.20 -7.05 29.01
CA SER A 119 5.56 -8.32 29.38
C SER A 119 6.55 -9.41 29.77
N SER A 120 7.77 -9.41 29.20
CA SER A 120 8.77 -10.46 29.41
C SER A 120 9.57 -10.31 30.71
N THR A 121 9.54 -9.12 31.34
CA THR A 121 10.25 -8.84 32.61
C THR A 121 9.39 -9.06 33.85
N LYS A 122 8.11 -9.43 33.68
CA LYS A 122 7.14 -9.68 34.77
C LYS A 122 6.98 -11.17 35.16
N THR A 123 7.89 -12.03 34.74
CA THR A 123 7.94 -13.46 35.10
C THR A 123 9.22 -13.77 35.85
#